data_AF-A0A5C5W4M7-F1
#
_entry.id   AF-A0A5C5W4M7-F1
#
_cell.length_a   1.000
_cell.length_b   1.000
_cell.length_c   1.000
_cell.angle_alpha   90.00
_cell.angle_beta   90.00
_cell.angle_gamma   90.00
#
_symmetry.space_group_name_H-M   'P 1'
#
loop_
_entity.id
_entity.type
_entity.pdbx_description
1 polymer ?
#
loop_
_entity_poly.entity_id
_entity_poly.type
_entity_poly.pdbx_seq_one_letter_code
_entity_poly.pdbx_strand_id
1 'polypeptide(L)'
;MFIVQFKAGFFDRRRVTRAVDRASRRALSRAGAFIRTAARRLIRTRRRASRPGQPPSSHTGLLRRWILFAYDPARKSVVIGAALLNGARRQRKPVPSVLEFGGEARIGKRSVSIAARPYMRPAYEKERSKLPKRWAGSISR
;
A
#
# COMPACT_ATOMS: atom_id res chain seq x y z
N MET A 1 20.18 10.12 49.55
CA MET A 1 20.44 10.40 48.12
C MET A 1 20.38 9.12 47.27
N PHE A 2 19.27 8.36 47.30
CA PHE A 2 19.16 7.06 46.59
C PHE A 2 17.87 6.95 45.74
N ILE A 3 16.81 7.69 46.08
CA ILE A 3 15.51 7.64 45.37
C ILE A 3 15.56 8.28 43.96
N VAL A 4 16.43 9.28 43.75
CA VAL A 4 16.53 9.99 42.46
C VAL A 4 17.18 9.12 41.38
N GLN A 5 18.12 8.25 41.77
CA GLN A 5 18.79 7.30 40.86
C GLN A 5 17.82 6.22 40.33
N PHE A 6 16.88 5.74 41.15
CA PHE A 6 15.90 4.75 40.72
C PHE A 6 14.90 5.31 39.70
N LYS A 7 14.49 6.59 39.84
CA LYS A 7 13.63 7.28 38.86
C LYS A 7 14.30 7.42 37.48
N ALA A 8 15.63 7.41 37.39
CA ALA A 8 16.35 7.44 36.12
C ALA A 8 16.29 6.10 35.34
N GLY A 9 15.99 4.99 36.02
CA GLY A 9 15.82 3.66 35.40
C GLY A 9 14.38 3.35 34.95
N PHE A 10 13.40 4.17 35.32
CA PHE A 10 12.00 3.97 34.95
C PHE A 10 11.63 4.73 33.68
N PHE A 11 11.17 4.01 32.66
CA PHE A 11 10.62 4.63 31.46
C PHE A 11 9.26 5.26 31.77
N ASP A 12 9.07 6.52 31.35
CA ASP A 12 7.72 7.07 31.25
C ASP A 12 6.97 6.33 30.13
N ARG A 13 6.10 5.40 30.55
CA ARG A 13 5.30 4.58 29.63
C ARG A 13 4.51 5.43 28.66
N ARG A 14 3.88 6.52 29.12
CA ARG A 14 3.05 7.38 28.26
C ARG A 14 3.90 8.11 27.23
N ARG A 15 5.08 8.57 27.62
CA ARG A 15 6.04 9.21 26.71
C ARG A 15 6.56 8.21 25.66
N VAL A 16 6.95 7.01 26.08
CA VAL A 16 7.45 5.96 25.17
C VAL A 16 6.37 5.51 24.20
N THR A 17 5.14 5.22 24.66
CA THR A 17 4.05 4.79 23.77
C THR A 17 3.71 5.86 22.74
N ARG A 18 3.66 7.14 23.14
CA ARG A 18 3.44 8.26 22.20
C ARG A 18 4.55 8.38 21.16
N ALA A 19 5.81 8.21 21.57
CA ALA A 19 6.94 8.24 20.65
C ALA A 19 6.86 7.08 19.63
N VAL A 20 6.56 5.86 20.11
CA VAL A 20 6.37 4.67 19.27
C VAL A 20 5.20 4.85 18.31
N ASP A 21 4.06 5.38 18.76
CA ASP A 21 2.89 5.58 17.90
C ASP A 21 3.15 6.61 16.80
N ARG A 22 3.84 7.71 17.15
CA ARG A 22 4.26 8.74 16.18
C ARG A 22 5.23 8.16 15.14
N ALA A 23 6.24 7.41 15.60
CA ALA A 23 7.22 6.76 14.75
C ALA A 23 6.55 5.75 13.81
N SER A 24 5.67 4.91 14.35
CA SER A 24 4.93 3.88 13.60
C SER A 24 4.03 4.50 12.54
N ARG A 25 3.25 5.53 12.89
CA ARG A 25 2.41 6.26 11.92
C ARG A 25 3.24 6.85 10.77
N ARG A 26 4.40 7.44 11.08
CA ARG A 26 5.30 8.03 10.08
C ARG A 26 5.90 6.97 9.16
N ALA A 27 6.40 5.87 9.74
CA ALA A 27 7.00 4.77 9.01
C ALA A 27 5.98 4.07 8.08
N LEU A 28 4.78 3.79 8.58
CA LEU A 28 3.71 3.13 7.82
C LEU A 28 3.15 4.04 6.71
N SER A 29 2.99 5.34 6.98
CA SER A 29 2.59 6.31 5.95
C SER A 29 3.63 6.39 4.83
N ARG A 30 4.92 6.39 5.18
CA ARG A 30 6.02 6.33 4.19
C ARG A 30 6.00 5.02 3.42
N ALA A 31 5.79 3.88 4.09
CA ALA A 31 5.67 2.57 3.44
C ALA A 31 4.58 2.59 2.35
N GLY A 32 3.38 3.07 2.70
CA GLY A 32 2.30 3.26 1.73
C GLY A 32 2.70 4.17 0.56
N ALA A 33 3.34 5.31 0.84
CA ALA A 33 3.79 6.23 -0.21
C ALA A 33 4.80 5.58 -1.18
N PHE A 34 5.76 4.80 -0.67
CA PHE A 34 6.77 4.13 -1.48
C PHE A 34 6.17 2.99 -2.31
N ILE A 35 5.34 2.13 -1.70
CA ILE A 35 4.66 1.05 -2.42
C ILE A 35 3.75 1.62 -3.51
N ARG A 36 2.98 2.68 -3.22
CA ARG A 36 2.16 3.39 -4.21
C ARG A 36 3.00 3.86 -5.38
N THR A 37 4.14 4.48 -5.08
CA THR A 37 5.04 5.00 -6.10
C THR A 37 5.63 3.88 -6.95
N ALA A 38 6.03 2.76 -6.34
CA ALA A 38 6.51 1.59 -7.05
C ALA A 38 5.43 1.01 -7.98
N ALA A 39 4.21 0.83 -7.49
CA ALA A 39 3.07 0.35 -8.29
C ALA A 39 2.78 1.29 -9.48
N ARG A 40 2.76 2.61 -9.24
CA ARG A 40 2.56 3.61 -10.30
C ARG A 40 3.67 3.62 -11.36
N ARG A 41 4.88 3.18 -11.03
CA ARG A 41 6.01 3.04 -11.97
C ARG A 41 5.93 1.75 -12.80
N LEU A 42 5.34 0.69 -12.25
CA LEU A 42 5.11 -0.56 -12.97
C LEU A 42 4.06 -0.39 -14.09
N ILE A 43 3.03 0.41 -13.84
CA ILE A 43 1.98 0.71 -14.81
C ILE A 43 2.49 1.71 -15.85
N ARG A 44 2.64 1.26 -17.10
CA ARG A 44 3.12 2.10 -18.21
C ARG A 44 1.99 2.51 -19.15
N THR A 45 2.08 3.72 -19.70
CA THR A 45 1.14 4.19 -20.73
C THR A 45 1.52 3.57 -22.07
N ARG A 46 0.64 2.75 -22.64
CA ARG A 46 0.83 2.06 -23.93
C ARG A 46 -0.54 1.81 -24.58
N ARG A 47 -0.59 1.77 -25.92
CA ARG A 47 -1.82 1.42 -26.66
C ARG A 47 -2.16 -0.08 -26.63
N ARG A 48 -1.15 -0.95 -26.52
CA ARG A 48 -1.34 -2.40 -26.44
C ARG A 48 -1.60 -2.89 -25.01
N ALA A 49 -2.41 -3.94 -24.87
CA ALA A 49 -2.51 -4.70 -23.64
C ALA A 49 -1.13 -5.26 -23.24
N SER A 50 -0.87 -5.43 -21.94
CA SER A 50 0.37 -6.07 -21.49
C SER A 50 0.36 -7.57 -21.82
N ARG A 51 1.44 -8.31 -21.51
CA ARG A 51 1.40 -9.78 -21.50
C ARG A 51 0.88 -10.29 -20.14
N PRO A 52 0.30 -11.49 -20.05
CA PRO A 52 0.01 -12.14 -18.76
C PRO A 52 1.25 -12.13 -17.85
N GLY A 53 1.04 -11.95 -16.55
CA GLY A 53 2.10 -11.82 -15.54
C GLY A 53 2.82 -10.46 -15.53
N GLN A 54 2.74 -9.67 -16.61
CA GLN A 54 3.31 -8.34 -16.64
C GLN A 54 2.34 -7.28 -16.12
N PRO A 55 2.83 -6.20 -15.48
CA PRO A 55 2.00 -5.10 -15.02
C PRO A 55 1.09 -4.55 -16.15
N PRO A 56 -0.10 -4.03 -15.81
CA PRO A 56 -1.07 -3.60 -16.80
C PRO A 56 -0.60 -2.36 -17.53
N SER A 57 -0.99 -2.26 -18.80
CA SER A 57 -0.87 -1.01 -19.56
C SER A 57 -2.00 -0.05 -19.14
N SER A 58 -1.69 1.24 -19.02
CA SER A 58 -2.67 2.26 -18.73
C SER A 58 -3.06 3.03 -19.99
N HIS A 59 -4.29 2.86 -20.45
CA HIS A 59 -4.83 3.58 -21.60
C HIS A 59 -5.33 4.99 -21.23
N THR A 60 -6.00 5.15 -20.09
CA THR A 60 -6.62 6.43 -19.66
C THR A 60 -5.88 7.14 -18.51
N GLY A 61 -4.94 6.45 -17.86
CA GLY A 61 -4.26 6.95 -16.66
C GLY A 61 -5.04 6.76 -15.36
N LEU A 62 -6.32 6.35 -15.43
CA LEU A 62 -7.19 6.25 -14.25
C LEU A 62 -6.64 5.28 -13.21
N LEU A 63 -6.31 4.04 -13.60
CA LEU A 63 -5.76 3.04 -12.69
C LEU A 63 -4.52 3.56 -11.97
N ARG A 64 -3.59 4.20 -12.70
CA ARG A 64 -2.35 4.77 -12.16
C ARG A 64 -2.62 5.96 -11.22
N ARG A 65 -3.64 6.79 -11.48
CA ARG A 65 -3.99 7.93 -10.61
C ARG A 65 -4.69 7.50 -9.33
N TRP A 66 -5.48 6.44 -9.39
CA TRP A 66 -6.33 5.98 -8.29
C TRP A 66 -5.69 4.90 -7.41
N ILE A 67 -4.37 4.68 -7.48
CA ILE A 67 -3.67 3.92 -6.43
C ILE A 67 -3.51 4.82 -5.21
N LEU A 68 -4.27 4.55 -4.17
CA LEU A 68 -4.31 5.34 -2.93
C LEU A 68 -3.80 4.51 -1.75
N PHE A 69 -3.43 5.19 -0.68
CA PHE A 69 -3.09 4.56 0.59
C PHE A 69 -3.63 5.37 1.76
N ALA A 70 -3.91 4.70 2.87
CA ALA A 70 -4.33 5.31 4.12
C ALA A 70 -3.76 4.55 5.31
N TYR A 71 -3.38 5.29 6.36
CA TYR A 71 -3.00 4.71 7.64
C TYR A 71 -4.24 4.49 8.48
N ASP A 72 -4.41 3.28 9.01
CA ASP A 72 -5.46 2.90 9.95
C ASP A 72 -4.89 2.97 11.38
N PRO A 73 -5.30 3.96 12.20
CA PRO A 73 -4.82 4.10 13.57
C PRO A 73 -5.32 3.01 14.51
N ALA A 74 -6.50 2.42 14.26
CA ALA A 74 -7.07 1.39 15.12
C ALA A 74 -6.28 0.08 14.99
N ARG A 75 -5.88 -0.27 13.75
CA ARG A 75 -5.11 -1.48 13.46
C ARG A 75 -3.59 -1.27 13.40
N LYS A 76 -3.12 -0.03 13.57
CA LYS A 76 -1.72 0.39 13.35
C LYS A 76 -1.14 -0.18 12.05
N SER A 77 -1.90 -0.04 10.97
CA SER A 77 -1.57 -0.63 9.66
C SER A 77 -1.73 0.38 8.54
N VAL A 78 -1.23 0.06 7.34
CA VAL A 78 -1.45 0.86 6.14
C VAL A 78 -2.16 0.02 5.09
N VAL A 79 -3.29 0.53 4.60
CA VAL A 79 -4.02 -0.07 3.48
C VAL A 79 -3.59 0.64 2.21
N ILE A 80 -3.31 -0.13 1.17
CA ILE A 80 -2.89 0.40 -0.12
C ILE A 80 -3.48 -0.42 -1.27
N GLY A 81 -3.96 0.27 -2.31
CA GLY A 81 -4.50 -0.39 -3.50
C GLY A 81 -5.16 0.59 -4.45
N ALA A 82 -5.67 0.05 -5.57
CA ALA A 82 -6.49 0.82 -6.49
C ALA A 82 -7.87 1.09 -5.88
N ALA A 83 -8.20 2.36 -5.70
CA ALA A 83 -9.52 2.79 -5.32
C ALA A 83 -10.50 2.64 -6.49
N LEU A 84 -11.69 2.12 -6.17
CA LEU A 84 -12.74 1.89 -7.16
C LEU A 84 -13.46 3.19 -7.50
N LEU A 85 -13.64 3.42 -8.80
CA LEU A 85 -14.49 4.50 -9.29
C LEU A 85 -15.97 4.19 -9.02
N ASN A 86 -16.81 5.21 -8.94
CA ASN A 86 -18.22 5.08 -8.54
C ASN A 86 -18.99 3.99 -9.31
N GLY A 87 -18.83 3.92 -10.64
CA GLY A 87 -19.47 2.90 -11.47
C GLY A 87 -18.92 1.47 -11.29
N ALA A 88 -17.69 1.34 -10.80
CA ALA A 88 -17.06 0.03 -10.54
C ALA A 88 -17.36 -0.51 -9.14
N ARG A 89 -17.82 0.33 -8.21
CA ARG A 89 -18.10 -0.07 -6.81
C ARG A 89 -19.22 -1.11 -6.69
N ARG A 90 -20.16 -1.12 -7.62
CA ARG A 90 -21.29 -2.09 -7.66
C ARG A 90 -20.89 -3.44 -8.28
N GLN A 91 -19.69 -3.58 -8.83
CA GLN A 91 -19.24 -4.81 -9.49
C GLN A 91 -18.72 -5.80 -8.45
N ARG A 92 -19.14 -7.07 -8.55
CA ARG A 92 -18.64 -8.16 -7.69
C ARG A 92 -17.13 -8.36 -7.81
N LYS A 93 -16.60 -8.28 -9.04
CA LYS A 93 -15.15 -8.39 -9.34
C LYS A 93 -14.71 -7.17 -10.15
N PRO A 94 -14.27 -6.10 -9.48
CA PRO A 94 -13.85 -4.90 -10.19
C PRO A 94 -12.53 -5.15 -10.93
N VAL A 95 -12.35 -4.49 -12.06
CA VAL A 95 -11.18 -4.66 -12.94
C VAL A 95 -9.83 -4.59 -12.20
N PRO A 96 -9.59 -3.67 -11.25
CA PRO A 96 -8.30 -3.65 -10.55
C PRO A 96 -7.98 -4.93 -9.75
N SER A 97 -9.00 -5.61 -9.22
CA SER A 97 -8.83 -6.89 -8.51
C SER A 97 -8.54 -8.02 -9.50
N VAL A 98 -9.27 -8.06 -10.63
CA VAL A 98 -9.04 -9.03 -11.71
C VAL A 98 -7.65 -8.85 -12.32
N LEU A 99 -7.14 -7.62 -12.42
CA LEU A 99 -5.76 -7.40 -12.87
C LEU A 99 -4.72 -7.94 -11.88
N GLU A 100 -4.96 -7.90 -10.57
CA GLU A 100 -4.00 -8.46 -9.60
C GLU A 100 -4.00 -9.99 -9.57
N PHE A 101 -5.18 -10.60 -9.56
CA PHE A 101 -5.33 -12.03 -9.27
C PHE A 101 -5.75 -12.87 -10.49
N GLY A 102 -6.18 -12.24 -11.57
CA GLY A 102 -6.83 -12.89 -12.70
C GLY A 102 -8.30 -13.22 -12.45
N GLY A 103 -8.96 -13.73 -13.48
CA GLY A 103 -10.35 -14.19 -13.45
C GLY A 103 -11.26 -13.43 -14.41
N GLU A 104 -12.56 -13.53 -14.18
CA GLU A 104 -13.56 -12.92 -15.05
C GLU A 104 -13.90 -11.48 -14.65
N ALA A 105 -13.88 -10.60 -15.65
CA ALA A 105 -14.36 -9.23 -15.53
C ALA A 105 -15.55 -9.02 -16.47
N ARG A 106 -16.58 -8.34 -15.98
CA ARG A 106 -17.70 -7.90 -16.81
C ARG A 106 -17.39 -6.55 -17.42
N ILE A 107 -17.23 -6.50 -18.74
CA ILE A 107 -16.97 -5.28 -19.51
C ILE A 107 -18.22 -5.01 -20.36
N GLY A 108 -19.02 -4.03 -19.94
CA GLY A 108 -20.33 -3.77 -20.53
C GLY A 108 -21.27 -4.97 -20.37
N LYS A 109 -21.76 -5.50 -21.49
CA LYS A 109 -22.65 -6.68 -21.51
C LYS A 109 -21.89 -8.02 -21.57
N ARG A 110 -20.57 -8.03 -21.78
CA ARG A 110 -19.77 -9.24 -21.99
C ARG A 110 -18.99 -9.63 -20.73
N SER A 111 -18.91 -10.92 -20.45
CA SER A 111 -17.92 -11.47 -19.51
C SER A 111 -16.66 -11.84 -20.27
N VAL A 112 -15.49 -11.43 -19.76
CA VAL A 112 -14.20 -11.73 -20.37
C VAL A 112 -13.27 -12.29 -19.30
N SER A 113 -12.64 -13.42 -19.60
CA SER A 113 -11.58 -13.98 -18.78
C SER A 113 -10.27 -13.23 -19.02
N ILE A 114 -9.66 -12.73 -17.94
CA ILE A 114 -8.44 -11.94 -17.97
C ILE A 114 -7.40 -12.64 -17.09
N ALA A 115 -6.25 -12.98 -17.67
CA ALA A 115 -5.11 -13.50 -16.91
C ALA A 115 -4.53 -12.45 -15.95
N ALA A 116 -3.93 -12.89 -14.85
CA ALA A 116 -3.32 -12.02 -13.86
C ALA A 116 -2.22 -11.14 -14.45
N ARG A 117 -2.20 -9.87 -14.06
CA ARG A 117 -1.28 -8.79 -14.46
C ARG A 117 -0.89 -8.00 -13.22
N PRO A 118 -0.21 -8.63 -12.25
CA PRO A 118 -0.02 -8.06 -10.92
C PRO A 118 0.85 -6.80 -10.98
N TYR A 119 0.47 -5.78 -10.21
CA TYR A 119 1.23 -4.53 -10.09
C TYR A 119 1.41 -4.08 -8.63
N MET A 120 0.51 -4.47 -7.74
CA MET A 120 0.59 -4.20 -6.31
C MET A 120 1.53 -5.18 -5.61
N ARG A 121 1.40 -6.49 -5.87
CA ARG A 121 2.23 -7.50 -5.22
C ARG A 121 3.73 -7.33 -5.52
N PRO A 122 4.15 -7.16 -6.79
CA PRO A 122 5.56 -6.88 -7.10
C PRO A 122 6.05 -5.55 -6.51
N ALA A 123 5.18 -4.54 -6.41
CA ALA A 123 5.52 -3.27 -5.79
C ALA A 123 5.76 -3.40 -4.27
N TYR A 124 4.96 -4.22 -3.59
CA TYR A 124 5.15 -4.55 -2.17
C TYR A 124 6.46 -5.32 -1.96
N GLU A 125 6.69 -6.38 -2.72
CA GLU A 125 7.88 -7.22 -2.61
C GLU A 125 9.17 -6.39 -2.77
N LYS A 126 9.19 -5.46 -3.74
CA LYS A 126 10.31 -4.54 -3.97
C LYS A 126 10.64 -3.64 -2.78
N GLU A 127 9.64 -3.20 -2.03
CA GLU A 127 9.84 -2.28 -0.90
C GLU A 127 9.93 -3.01 0.46
N ARG A 128 9.46 -4.26 0.56
CA ARG A 128 9.37 -5.05 1.79
C ARG A 128 10.66 -5.05 2.61
N SER A 129 11.81 -5.31 1.98
CA SER A 129 13.12 -5.39 2.66
C SER A 129 13.62 -4.05 3.21
N LYS A 130 13.11 -2.93 2.69
CA LYS A 130 13.51 -1.58 3.10
C LYS A 130 12.68 -1.06 4.27
N LEU A 131 11.52 -1.66 4.54
CA LEU A 131 10.59 -1.16 5.56
C LEU A 131 11.17 -1.23 6.98
N PRO A 132 11.79 -2.34 7.43
CA PRO A 132 12.36 -2.41 8.77
C PRO A 132 13.46 -1.37 8.98
N LYS A 133 14.34 -1.19 7.99
CA LYS A 133 15.42 -0.19 8.01
C LYS A 133 14.90 1.24 8.16
N ARG A 134 13.71 1.56 7.62
CA ARG A 134 13.09 2.89 7.71
C ARG A 134 12.41 3.16 9.04
N TRP A 135 12.07 2.11 9.79
CA TRP A 135 11.51 2.22 11.14
C TRP A 135 12.61 2.19 12.21
N ALA A 136 13.69 1.45 11.97
CA ALA A 136 14.87 1.45 12.82
C ALA A 136 15.38 2.89 13.05
N GLY A 137 15.62 3.26 14.30
CA GLY A 137 16.07 4.60 14.68
C GLY A 137 15.03 5.72 14.53
N SER A 138 13.77 5.40 14.22
CA SER A 138 12.72 6.43 14.04
C SER A 138 12.05 6.91 15.33
N ILE A 139 12.33 6.24 16.46
CA ILE A 139 11.80 6.60 17.78
C ILE A 139 12.74 7.63 18.40
N SER A 140 12.26 8.86 18.57
CA SER A 140 12.97 9.92 19.29
C SER A 140 12.33 10.18 20.65
N ARG A 141 13.13 10.64 21.63
CA ARG A 141 12.69 11.02 22.98
C ARG A 141 11.77 12.25 22.98
#